data_AF-A0ABF7Q7A4-F1
#
_entry.id   AF-A0ABF7Q7A4-F1
#
_cell.length_a   1.000
_cell.length_b   1.000
_cell.length_c   1.000
_cell.angle_alpha   90.00
_cell.angle_beta   90.00
_cell.angle_gamma   90.00
#
_symmetry.space_group_name_H-M   'P 1'
#
loop_
_entity.id
_entity.type
_entity.pdbx_description
1 polymer ?
#
loop_
_entity_poly.entity_id
_entity_poly.type
_entity_poly.pdbx_seq_one_letter_code
_entity_poly.pdbx_strand_id
1 'polypeptide(L)'
;MSVFGIGIAYGAATLFAMFAGMPIAFALGAVAVVFMAIYMPSASLDTVTQNVYEEMASITLLSIPLFILKGAAIGRSRAGQDLYSALHAWLHRVPGGLGVANVFACALFAAMAGSSPATCSAIGSAGIPEMRKRGYSGGFAAGIIAAGGTLGILLPPSITMILFAIAAEKSLGRLFLAGIGPGLLLVTLFGVYAVVRFRQEYAQAKAVYEKSGTWSDILIKDEYTMAQRFSVLPRVIPFVLLLTGVMVALYGGLATPSETAGLGGILALALIALIYGVWRPTDLAPIMRATLRESTMLMLIIGMSLLYSYVMSYLHISQSVAEYIVAMHLPRWELLFAILLMVVVLGFFLPPVSIILMTAPIILPPLRAANFDIIWFGVVMTIVMEMGLIHPPVGLNIFVIRNVAPDIPLREVIWGTLPFVLLMMAAVLLLCFVPQISTALPDLVMGPDLSR
;
A
#
# COMPACT_ATOMS: atom_id res chain seq x y z
N MET A 1 26.13 7.43 -28.80
CA MET A 1 26.08 6.41 -27.73
C MET A 1 25.08 5.32 -28.15
N SER A 2 25.27 4.06 -27.75
CA SER A 2 24.24 3.04 -27.97
C SER A 2 22.98 3.39 -27.17
N VAL A 3 21.81 3.00 -27.66
CA VAL A 3 20.52 3.24 -26.96
C VAL A 3 20.56 2.69 -25.53
N PHE A 4 21.19 1.53 -25.34
CA PHE A 4 21.42 0.94 -24.03
C PHE A 4 22.29 1.83 -23.11
N GLY A 5 23.35 2.44 -23.66
CA GLY A 5 24.19 3.38 -22.91
C GLY A 5 23.47 4.66 -22.53
N ILE A 6 22.60 5.17 -23.40
CA ILE A 6 21.70 6.30 -23.11
C ILE A 6 20.73 5.92 -21.98
N GLY A 7 20.17 4.71 -22.04
CA GLY A 7 19.29 4.18 -21.00
C GLY A 7 19.95 4.07 -19.62
N ILE A 8 21.17 3.54 -19.55
CA ILE A 8 21.95 3.50 -18.29
C ILE A 8 22.23 4.90 -17.79
N ALA A 9 22.67 5.82 -18.66
CA ALA A 9 22.94 7.20 -18.26
C ALA A 9 21.67 7.89 -17.74
N TYR A 10 20.53 7.63 -18.37
CA TYR A 10 19.24 8.19 -17.98
C TYR A 10 18.81 7.70 -16.59
N GLY A 11 18.83 6.38 -16.36
CA GLY A 11 18.54 5.80 -15.05
C GLY A 11 19.52 6.23 -13.96
N ALA A 12 20.83 6.25 -14.27
CA ALA A 12 21.87 6.67 -13.34
C ALA A 12 21.74 8.16 -12.97
N ALA A 13 21.44 9.03 -13.94
CA ALA A 13 21.18 10.45 -13.68
C ALA A 13 19.94 10.65 -12.79
N THR A 14 18.87 9.88 -13.02
CA THR A 14 17.68 9.89 -12.15
C THR A 14 18.02 9.48 -10.73
N LEU A 15 18.69 8.33 -10.55
CA LEU A 15 19.09 7.86 -9.23
C LEU A 15 20.02 8.85 -8.54
N PHE A 16 20.98 9.43 -9.25
CA PHE A 16 21.87 10.46 -8.71
C PHE A 16 21.11 11.69 -8.22
N ALA A 17 20.18 12.23 -9.01
CA ALA A 17 19.35 13.36 -8.61
C ALA A 17 18.52 13.04 -7.35
N MET A 18 17.97 11.84 -7.26
CA MET A 18 17.20 11.39 -6.08
C MET A 18 18.08 11.24 -4.84
N PHE A 19 19.27 10.64 -4.97
CA PHE A 19 20.22 10.50 -3.86
C PHE A 19 20.83 11.84 -3.42
N ALA A 20 20.86 12.84 -4.30
CA ALA A 20 21.19 14.22 -3.94
C ALA A 20 20.11 14.92 -3.09
N GLY A 21 18.98 14.25 -2.81
CA GLY A 21 17.88 14.76 -1.99
C GLY A 21 16.82 15.53 -2.79
N MET A 22 16.87 15.50 -4.12
CA MET A 22 15.88 16.16 -4.97
C MET A 22 14.53 15.42 -4.85
N PRO A 23 13.39 16.14 -4.68
CA PRO A 23 12.08 15.49 -4.68
C PRO A 23 11.83 14.79 -6.01
N ILE A 24 11.17 13.63 -5.95
CA ILE A 24 11.09 12.66 -7.05
C ILE A 24 10.50 13.26 -8.33
N ALA A 25 9.42 14.05 -8.20
CA ALA A 25 8.81 14.72 -9.35
C ALA A 25 9.82 15.60 -10.10
N PHE A 26 10.62 16.38 -9.38
CA PHE A 26 11.62 17.24 -9.99
C PHE A 26 12.80 16.43 -10.53
N ALA A 27 13.22 15.36 -9.85
CA ALA A 27 14.28 14.48 -10.36
C ALA A 27 13.89 13.85 -11.71
N LEU A 28 12.69 13.30 -11.82
CA LEU A 28 12.17 12.73 -13.07
C LEU A 28 12.03 13.80 -14.15
N GLY A 29 11.39 14.93 -13.83
CA GLY A 29 11.15 16.01 -14.78
C GLY A 29 12.44 16.67 -15.28
N ALA A 30 13.37 17.00 -14.39
CA ALA A 30 14.63 17.63 -14.74
C ALA A 30 15.49 16.71 -15.61
N VAL A 31 15.61 15.44 -15.24
CA VAL A 31 16.38 14.46 -16.03
C VAL A 31 15.72 14.23 -17.40
N ALA A 32 14.40 14.15 -17.47
CA ALA A 32 13.66 14.08 -18.73
C ALA A 32 13.96 15.30 -19.63
N VAL A 33 13.79 16.52 -19.12
CA VAL A 33 14.03 17.76 -19.89
C VAL A 33 15.49 17.88 -20.34
N VAL A 34 16.45 17.54 -19.48
CA VAL A 34 17.88 17.54 -19.85
C VAL A 34 18.16 16.56 -20.98
N PHE A 35 17.61 15.34 -20.93
CA PHE A 35 17.79 14.36 -22.01
C PHE A 35 17.06 14.76 -23.29
N MET A 36 15.89 15.39 -23.20
CA MET A 36 15.22 15.98 -24.37
C MET A 36 16.11 17.03 -25.02
N ALA A 37 16.71 17.93 -24.23
CA ALA A 37 17.58 18.99 -24.76
C ALA A 37 18.86 18.46 -25.44
N ILE A 38 19.37 17.30 -24.99
CA ILE A 38 20.61 16.72 -25.52
C ILE A 38 20.35 15.80 -26.72
N TYR A 39 19.29 14.99 -26.68
CA TYR A 39 19.08 13.87 -27.60
C TYR A 39 17.86 14.01 -28.52
N MET A 40 17.00 15.01 -28.31
CA MET A 40 15.79 15.24 -29.11
C MET A 40 15.86 16.59 -29.85
N PRO A 41 15.07 16.77 -30.93
CA PRO A 41 14.97 18.06 -31.60
C PRO A 41 14.53 19.17 -30.63
N SER A 42 15.03 20.39 -30.82
CA SER A 42 14.71 21.53 -29.94
C SER A 42 13.20 21.82 -29.85
N ALA A 43 12.46 21.58 -30.93
CA ALA A 43 11.00 21.70 -30.97
C ALA A 43 10.28 20.73 -30.01
N SER A 44 10.92 19.63 -29.60
CA SER A 44 10.36 18.72 -28.60
C SER A 44 10.32 19.34 -27.20
N LEU A 45 11.11 20.38 -26.90
CA LEU A 45 11.02 21.07 -25.61
C LEU A 45 9.73 21.88 -25.50
N ASP A 46 9.17 22.34 -26.62
CA ASP A 46 7.90 23.09 -26.64
C ASP A 46 6.71 22.20 -26.25
N THR A 47 6.82 20.88 -26.42
CA THR A 47 5.76 19.93 -26.05
C THR A 47 5.78 19.50 -24.59
N VAL A 48 6.80 19.88 -23.82
CA VAL A 48 6.92 19.50 -22.40
C VAL A 48 5.71 19.97 -21.59
N THR A 49 5.30 21.22 -21.77
CA THR A 49 4.16 21.80 -21.04
C THR A 49 2.85 21.15 -21.45
N GLN A 50 2.66 20.90 -22.74
CA GLN A 50 1.48 20.24 -23.28
C GLN A 50 1.36 18.80 -22.78
N ASN A 51 2.44 18.01 -22.86
CA ASN A 51 2.47 16.63 -22.38
C ASN A 51 2.14 16.54 -20.89
N VAL A 52 2.76 17.38 -20.06
CA VAL A 52 2.47 17.38 -18.61
C VAL A 52 1.01 17.77 -18.35
N TYR A 53 0.48 18.76 -19.07
CA TYR A 53 -0.89 19.21 -18.90
C TYR A 53 -1.93 18.16 -19.31
N GLU A 54 -1.79 17.58 -20.51
CA GLU A 54 -2.72 16.58 -21.04
C GLU A 54 -2.81 15.35 -20.12
N GLU A 55 -1.67 14.90 -19.60
CA GLU A 55 -1.62 13.77 -18.69
C GLU A 55 -2.26 14.06 -17.33
N MET A 56 -2.00 15.26 -16.78
CA MET A 56 -2.65 15.68 -15.53
C MET A 56 -4.16 15.90 -15.69
N ALA A 57 -4.63 16.18 -16.91
CA ALA A 57 -6.03 16.42 -17.25
C ALA A 57 -6.86 15.12 -17.45
N SER A 58 -6.43 14.00 -16.87
CA SER A 58 -7.16 12.74 -16.92
C SER A 58 -8.27 12.64 -15.86
N ILE A 59 -9.47 12.26 -16.29
CA ILE A 59 -10.61 12.04 -15.38
C ILE A 59 -10.37 10.85 -14.43
N THR A 60 -9.51 9.90 -14.81
CA THR A 60 -9.13 8.78 -13.95
C THR A 60 -8.23 9.24 -12.81
N LEU A 61 -7.34 10.22 -13.07
CA LEU A 61 -6.48 10.80 -12.03
C LEU A 61 -7.27 11.59 -10.99
N LEU A 62 -8.44 12.13 -11.35
CA LEU A 62 -9.36 12.78 -10.39
C LEU A 62 -9.75 11.85 -9.23
N SER A 63 -9.76 10.53 -9.44
CA SER A 63 -10.01 9.55 -8.37
C SER A 63 -8.97 9.63 -7.26
N ILE A 64 -7.70 9.94 -7.56
CA ILE A 64 -6.60 9.89 -6.60
C ILE A 64 -6.78 10.94 -5.49
N PRO A 65 -6.94 12.25 -5.78
CA PRO A 65 -7.19 13.24 -4.73
C PRO A 65 -8.45 12.97 -3.91
N LEU A 66 -9.50 12.42 -4.53
CA LEU A 66 -10.78 12.14 -3.86
C LEU A 66 -10.67 10.93 -2.92
N PHE A 67 -9.93 9.88 -3.30
CA PHE A 67 -9.62 8.78 -2.39
C PHE A 67 -8.66 9.22 -1.27
N ILE A 68 -7.69 10.07 -1.57
CA ILE A 68 -6.82 10.69 -0.55
C ILE A 68 -7.67 11.50 0.43
N LEU A 69 -8.64 12.26 -0.05
CA LEU A 69 -9.55 13.06 0.79
C LEU A 69 -10.33 12.15 1.74
N LYS A 70 -10.97 11.11 1.21
CA LYS A 70 -11.68 10.09 1.99
C LYS A 70 -10.75 9.51 3.06
N GLY A 71 -9.55 9.10 2.67
CA GLY A 71 -8.58 8.47 3.57
C GLY A 71 -8.01 9.43 4.62
N ALA A 72 -7.75 10.68 4.26
CA ALA A 72 -7.30 11.72 5.18
C ALA A 72 -8.37 12.08 6.21
N ALA A 73 -9.64 12.12 5.79
CA ALA A 73 -10.75 12.37 6.69
C ALA A 73 -10.84 11.26 7.75
N ILE A 74 -10.92 10.00 7.32
CA ILE A 74 -11.03 8.84 8.22
C ILE A 74 -9.76 8.71 9.07
N GLY A 75 -8.59 8.87 8.44
CA GLY A 75 -7.23 8.88 8.99
C GLY A 75 -7.03 9.81 10.18
N ARG A 76 -7.61 11.01 10.13
CA ARG A 76 -7.45 12.07 11.14
C ARG A 76 -8.55 12.07 12.19
N SER A 77 -9.57 11.23 12.03
CA SER A 77 -10.67 11.09 12.97
C SER A 77 -10.39 10.01 14.03
N ARG A 78 -11.29 9.86 15.02
CA ARG A 78 -11.21 8.77 16.01
C ARG A 78 -11.68 7.41 15.48
N ALA A 79 -12.03 7.33 14.19
CA ALA A 79 -12.52 6.10 13.56
C ALA A 79 -11.57 4.90 13.70
N GLY A 80 -10.25 5.13 13.62
CA GLY A 80 -9.27 4.06 13.81
C GLY A 80 -9.31 3.46 15.22
N GLN A 81 -9.50 4.31 16.24
CA GLN A 81 -9.61 3.91 17.64
C GLN A 81 -10.91 3.14 17.90
N ASP A 82 -12.03 3.63 17.36
CA ASP A 82 -13.34 2.97 17.48
C ASP A 82 -13.33 1.61 16.75
N LEU A 83 -12.75 1.54 15.55
CA LEU A 83 -12.62 0.30 14.77
C LEU A 83 -11.80 -0.76 15.50
N TYR A 84 -10.64 -0.36 16.04
CA TYR A 84 -9.83 -1.24 16.86
C TYR A 84 -10.60 -1.75 18.09
N SER A 85 -11.25 -0.85 18.82
CA SER A 85 -12.01 -1.18 20.03
C SER A 85 -13.16 -2.15 19.75
N ALA A 86 -13.87 -1.96 18.64
CA ALA A 86 -14.95 -2.85 18.22
C ALA A 86 -14.44 -4.24 17.85
N LEU A 87 -13.40 -4.33 17.02
CA LEU A 87 -12.84 -5.60 16.61
C LEU A 87 -12.26 -6.37 17.80
N HIS A 88 -11.59 -5.66 18.71
CA HIS A 88 -11.09 -6.25 19.93
C HIS A 88 -12.22 -6.82 20.82
N ALA A 89 -13.30 -6.07 21.01
CA ALA A 89 -14.47 -6.55 21.76
C ALA A 89 -15.12 -7.79 21.12
N TRP A 90 -15.10 -7.92 19.80
CA TRP A 90 -15.67 -9.08 19.10
C TRP A 90 -14.71 -10.28 19.05
N LEU A 91 -13.41 -10.05 18.99
CA LEU A 91 -12.38 -11.09 18.84
C LEU A 91 -11.76 -11.58 20.16
N HIS A 92 -12.19 -11.08 21.32
CA HIS A 92 -11.69 -11.51 22.64
C HIS A 92 -11.74 -13.03 22.89
N ARG A 93 -12.62 -13.79 22.20
CA ARG A 93 -12.69 -15.26 22.34
C ARG A 93 -11.57 -16.00 21.59
N VAL A 94 -10.91 -15.35 20.64
CA VAL A 94 -9.83 -15.95 19.86
C VAL A 94 -8.53 -15.90 20.68
N PRO A 95 -7.75 -17.00 20.78
CA PRO A 95 -6.44 -16.95 21.44
C PRO A 95 -5.54 -15.95 20.73
N GLY A 96 -5.05 -14.91 21.43
CA GLY A 96 -4.32 -13.81 20.80
C GLY A 96 -5.23 -12.79 20.13
N GLY A 97 -6.49 -12.70 20.58
CA GLY A 97 -7.54 -11.86 20.00
C GLY A 97 -7.14 -10.40 19.80
N LEU A 98 -6.26 -9.84 20.64
CA LEU A 98 -5.68 -8.51 20.44
C LEU A 98 -4.84 -8.39 19.17
N GLY A 99 -3.92 -9.35 18.95
CA GLY A 99 -3.07 -9.37 17.75
C GLY A 99 -3.91 -9.59 16.48
N VAL A 100 -4.85 -10.52 16.54
CA VAL A 100 -5.78 -10.78 15.43
C VAL A 100 -6.67 -9.56 15.16
N ALA A 101 -7.20 -8.92 16.20
CA ALA A 101 -7.97 -7.69 16.08
C ALA A 101 -7.16 -6.55 15.46
N ASN A 102 -5.87 -6.43 15.77
CA ASN A 102 -4.99 -5.46 15.11
C ASN A 102 -4.83 -5.75 13.62
N VAL A 103 -4.65 -7.00 13.20
CA VAL A 103 -4.56 -7.34 11.78
C VAL A 103 -5.85 -6.97 11.05
N PHE A 104 -7.02 -7.32 11.61
CA PHE A 104 -8.31 -6.96 11.01
C PHE A 104 -8.58 -5.45 11.04
N ALA A 105 -8.19 -4.76 12.12
CA ALA A 105 -8.36 -3.31 12.26
C ALA A 105 -7.50 -2.59 11.23
N CYS A 106 -6.24 -3.01 11.11
CA CYS A 106 -5.35 -2.55 10.05
C CYS A 106 -5.95 -2.83 8.68
N ALA A 107 -6.42 -4.04 8.38
CA ALA A 107 -6.98 -4.39 7.07
C ALA A 107 -8.23 -3.58 6.68
N LEU A 108 -9.17 -3.41 7.60
CA LEU A 108 -10.38 -2.63 7.35
C LEU A 108 -10.05 -1.13 7.23
N PHE A 109 -9.16 -0.62 8.10
CA PHE A 109 -8.73 0.77 8.03
C PHE A 109 -7.91 1.06 6.78
N ALA A 110 -7.02 0.15 6.42
CA ALA A 110 -6.23 0.12 5.19
C ALA A 110 -7.12 0.29 3.96
N ALA A 111 -8.16 -0.54 3.83
CA ALA A 111 -9.12 -0.46 2.74
C ALA A 111 -9.86 0.89 2.70
N MET A 112 -10.05 1.55 3.84
CA MET A 112 -10.70 2.86 3.89
C MET A 112 -9.75 4.03 3.60
N ALA A 113 -8.51 3.94 4.10
CA ALA A 113 -7.52 4.99 4.08
C ALA A 113 -6.68 4.99 2.78
N GLY A 114 -6.49 3.84 2.16
CA GLY A 114 -5.66 3.67 0.96
C GLY A 114 -4.20 4.06 1.16
N SER A 115 -3.73 4.17 2.41
CA SER A 115 -2.41 4.67 2.79
C SER A 115 -1.82 3.87 3.94
N SER A 116 -0.64 3.30 3.69
CA SER A 116 0.06 2.46 4.63
C SER A 116 0.62 3.23 5.85
N PRO A 117 1.35 4.34 5.67
CA PRO A 117 1.77 5.21 6.77
C PRO A 117 0.61 5.76 7.62
N ALA A 118 -0.50 6.14 6.97
CA ALA A 118 -1.67 6.65 7.68
C ALA A 118 -2.30 5.57 8.56
N THR A 119 -2.37 4.33 8.07
CA THR A 119 -2.88 3.18 8.81
C THR A 119 -1.99 2.85 10.01
N CYS A 120 -0.67 2.83 9.84
CA CYS A 120 0.27 2.61 10.94
C CYS A 120 0.13 3.68 12.03
N SER A 121 -0.03 4.95 11.65
CA SER A 121 -0.19 6.04 12.61
C SER A 121 -1.53 5.95 13.37
N ALA A 122 -2.63 5.79 12.64
CA ALA A 122 -3.98 5.77 13.22
C ALA A 122 -4.19 4.54 14.11
N ILE A 123 -3.96 3.33 13.60
CA ILE A 123 -4.16 2.09 14.37
C ILE A 123 -3.06 1.91 15.41
N GLY A 124 -1.81 2.27 15.10
CA GLY A 124 -0.70 2.17 16.05
C GLY A 124 -0.90 3.00 17.31
N SER A 125 -1.47 4.20 17.19
CA SER A 125 -1.72 5.08 18.34
C SER A 125 -2.64 4.47 19.41
N ALA A 126 -3.51 3.53 19.02
CA ALA A 126 -4.40 2.82 19.92
C ALA A 126 -3.91 1.39 20.22
N GLY A 127 -3.45 0.68 19.20
CA GLY A 127 -3.11 -0.73 19.25
C GLY A 127 -1.82 -1.02 20.00
N ILE A 128 -0.75 -0.23 19.80
CA ILE A 128 0.54 -0.50 20.46
C ILE A 128 0.43 -0.34 21.99
N PRO A 129 -0.12 0.78 22.53
CA PRO A 129 -0.23 0.94 23.98
C PRO A 129 -1.11 -0.15 24.60
N GLU A 130 -2.22 -0.50 23.96
CA GLU A 130 -3.15 -1.51 24.49
C GLU A 130 -2.54 -2.92 24.48
N MET A 131 -1.84 -3.32 23.41
CA MET A 131 -1.10 -4.59 23.38
C MET A 131 -0.06 -4.66 24.50
N ARG A 132 0.68 -3.57 24.71
CA ARG A 132 1.73 -3.53 25.74
C ARG A 132 1.17 -3.54 27.15
N LYS A 133 0.05 -2.86 27.38
CA LYS A 133 -0.69 -2.93 28.65
C LYS A 133 -1.12 -4.36 28.98
N ARG A 134 -1.32 -5.22 27.98
CA ARG A 134 -1.64 -6.64 28.16
C ARG A 134 -0.44 -7.56 28.04
N GLY A 135 0.76 -7.04 28.22
CA GLY A 135 1.99 -7.82 28.34
C GLY A 135 2.57 -8.36 27.04
N TYR A 136 2.09 -7.94 25.86
CA TYR A 136 2.72 -8.29 24.58
C TYR A 136 4.09 -7.61 24.44
N SER A 137 5.04 -8.29 23.79
CA SER A 137 6.35 -7.70 23.52
C SER A 137 6.25 -6.46 22.62
N GLY A 138 7.05 -5.43 22.91
CA GLY A 138 7.05 -4.17 22.16
C GLY A 138 7.38 -4.37 20.68
N GLY A 139 8.39 -5.19 20.38
CA GLY A 139 8.73 -5.58 19.01
C GLY A 139 7.59 -6.26 18.25
N PHE A 140 6.83 -7.16 18.88
CA PHE A 140 5.70 -7.80 18.22
C PHE A 140 4.53 -6.82 18.00
N ALA A 141 4.20 -5.99 18.99
CA ALA A 141 3.15 -4.98 18.86
C ALA A 141 3.47 -3.94 17.77
N ALA A 142 4.73 -3.51 17.70
CA ALA A 142 5.20 -2.63 16.63
C ALA A 142 5.20 -3.32 15.26
N GLY A 143 5.70 -4.56 15.20
CA GLY A 143 5.82 -5.34 13.97
C GLY A 143 4.48 -5.67 13.33
N ILE A 144 3.49 -6.11 14.12
CA ILE A 144 2.17 -6.49 13.60
C ILE A 144 1.40 -5.30 13.05
N ILE A 145 1.57 -4.11 13.64
CA ILE A 145 0.91 -2.89 13.15
C ILE A 145 1.67 -2.29 11.97
N ALA A 146 3.00 -2.35 11.97
CA ALA A 146 3.82 -1.97 10.82
C ALA A 146 3.43 -2.79 9.59
N ALA A 147 3.35 -4.12 9.74
CA ALA A 147 2.96 -5.06 8.69
C ALA A 147 1.48 -4.98 8.33
N GLY A 148 0.58 -4.86 9.31
CA GLY A 148 -0.84 -4.69 9.05
C GLY A 148 -1.13 -3.40 8.29
N GLY A 149 -0.39 -2.33 8.58
CA GLY A 149 -0.55 -1.05 7.90
C GLY A 149 -0.20 -1.11 6.41
N THR A 150 0.75 -1.96 6.02
CA THR A 150 1.08 -2.15 4.61
C THR A 150 -0.16 -2.54 3.80
N LEU A 151 -1.04 -3.38 4.34
CA LEU A 151 -2.28 -3.82 3.67
C LEU A 151 -3.11 -2.66 3.07
N GLY A 152 -2.92 -1.43 3.54
CA GLY A 152 -3.46 -0.19 2.97
C GLY A 152 -3.11 0.07 1.51
N ILE A 153 -2.07 -0.55 0.98
CA ILE A 153 -1.69 -0.41 -0.42
C ILE A 153 -2.15 -1.62 -1.27
N LEU A 154 -2.53 -2.75 -0.65
CA LEU A 154 -3.01 -3.95 -1.35
C LEU A 154 -4.55 -4.07 -1.35
N LEU A 155 -5.21 -3.72 -0.24
CA LEU A 155 -6.66 -3.83 -0.12
C LEU A 155 -7.35 -2.63 -0.79
N PRO A 156 -8.33 -2.86 -1.68
CA PRO A 156 -8.98 -1.77 -2.43
C PRO A 156 -9.96 -0.96 -1.55
N PRO A 157 -10.16 0.34 -1.86
CA PRO A 157 -9.46 1.16 -2.86
C PRO A 157 -8.01 1.50 -2.47
N SER A 158 -7.08 1.32 -3.43
CA SER A 158 -5.65 1.57 -3.25
C SER A 158 -5.08 2.53 -4.29
N ILE A 159 -4.38 3.58 -3.84
CA ILE A 159 -3.74 4.59 -4.71
C ILE A 159 -2.66 3.95 -5.59
N THR A 160 -1.87 3.04 -5.03
CA THR A 160 -0.80 2.32 -5.72
C THR A 160 -1.36 1.45 -6.85
N MET A 161 -2.48 0.78 -6.62
CA MET A 161 -3.15 -0.01 -7.65
C MET A 161 -3.75 0.90 -8.74
N ILE A 162 -4.29 2.08 -8.40
CA ILE A 162 -4.72 3.06 -9.40
C ILE A 162 -3.56 3.43 -10.34
N LEU A 163 -2.40 3.72 -9.78
CA LEU A 163 -1.22 4.12 -10.55
C LEU A 163 -0.67 2.98 -11.41
N PHE A 164 -0.65 1.76 -10.88
CA PHE A 164 -0.25 0.61 -11.66
C PHE A 164 -1.23 0.37 -12.82
N ALA A 165 -2.54 0.45 -12.59
CA ALA A 165 -3.55 0.29 -13.63
C ALA A 165 -3.38 1.33 -14.75
N ILE A 166 -3.08 2.59 -14.41
CA ILE A 166 -2.80 3.65 -15.37
C ILE A 166 -1.51 3.34 -16.14
N ALA A 167 -0.41 3.08 -15.45
CA ALA A 167 0.88 2.81 -16.08
C ALA A 167 0.90 1.53 -16.94
N ALA A 168 0.08 0.54 -16.57
CA ALA A 168 -0.07 -0.71 -17.30
C ALA A 168 -1.16 -0.69 -18.37
N GLU A 169 -1.94 0.40 -18.46
CA GLU A 169 -3.12 0.55 -19.31
C GLU A 169 -4.12 -0.61 -19.12
N LYS A 170 -4.36 -0.99 -17.85
CA LYS A 170 -5.26 -2.09 -17.48
C LYS A 170 -6.47 -1.58 -16.70
N SER A 171 -7.51 -2.41 -16.67
CA SER A 171 -8.74 -2.10 -15.92
C SER A 171 -8.47 -1.98 -14.42
N LEU A 172 -8.79 -0.81 -13.86
CA LEU A 172 -8.67 -0.53 -12.44
C LEU A 172 -9.55 -1.46 -11.59
N GLY A 173 -10.80 -1.66 -11.98
CA GLY A 173 -11.74 -2.53 -11.26
C GLY A 173 -11.24 -3.97 -11.20
N ARG A 174 -10.65 -4.47 -12.29
CA ARG A 174 -10.06 -5.80 -12.36
C ARG A 174 -8.88 -5.95 -11.41
N LEU A 175 -7.99 -4.96 -11.38
CA LEU A 175 -6.85 -4.95 -10.49
C LEU A 175 -7.29 -4.90 -9.02
N PHE A 176 -8.28 -4.06 -8.68
CA PHE A 176 -8.84 -4.02 -7.33
C PHE A 176 -9.43 -5.36 -6.88
N LEU A 177 -10.20 -6.04 -7.73
CA LEU A 177 -10.68 -7.40 -7.44
C LEU A 177 -9.52 -8.37 -7.25
N ALA A 178 -8.45 -8.23 -8.04
CA ALA A 178 -7.29 -9.11 -7.97
C ALA A 178 -6.51 -8.96 -6.66
N GLY A 179 -6.60 -7.80 -5.99
CA GLY A 179 -5.99 -7.56 -4.68
C GLY A 179 -6.73 -8.21 -3.52
N ILE A 180 -8.03 -8.52 -3.65
CA ILE A 180 -8.85 -9.03 -2.54
C ILE A 180 -8.35 -10.40 -2.06
N GLY A 181 -8.16 -11.35 -2.97
CA GLY A 181 -7.69 -12.69 -2.61
C GLY A 181 -6.34 -12.69 -1.90
N PRO A 182 -5.29 -12.06 -2.47
CA PRO A 182 -3.99 -11.90 -1.84
C PRO A 182 -4.03 -11.09 -0.54
N GLY A 183 -4.90 -10.07 -0.45
CA GLY A 183 -5.12 -9.32 0.78
C GLY A 183 -5.69 -10.19 1.90
N LEU A 184 -6.71 -11.01 1.60
CA LEU A 184 -7.26 -11.98 2.55
C LEU A 184 -6.23 -13.05 2.93
N LEU A 185 -5.39 -13.49 1.99
CA LEU A 185 -4.27 -14.39 2.26
C LEU A 185 -3.30 -13.78 3.29
N LEU A 186 -2.85 -12.53 3.09
CA LEU A 186 -1.96 -11.86 4.04
C LEU A 186 -2.61 -11.63 5.39
N VAL A 187 -3.87 -11.19 5.43
CA VAL A 187 -4.65 -11.06 6.69
C VAL A 187 -4.69 -12.39 7.44
N THR A 188 -4.90 -13.49 6.72
CA THR A 188 -4.93 -14.83 7.31
C THR A 188 -3.55 -15.24 7.82
N LEU A 189 -2.48 -15.05 7.03
CA LEU A 189 -1.11 -15.37 7.42
C LEU A 189 -0.66 -14.57 8.66
N PHE A 190 -0.94 -13.27 8.68
CA PHE A 190 -0.62 -12.40 9.82
C PHE A 190 -1.45 -12.75 11.05
N GLY A 191 -2.73 -13.07 10.87
CA GLY A 191 -3.60 -13.53 11.95
C GLY A 191 -3.14 -14.86 12.56
N VAL A 192 -2.80 -15.85 11.73
CA VAL A 192 -2.26 -17.15 12.17
C VAL A 192 -0.94 -16.95 12.93
N TYR A 193 -0.03 -16.14 12.39
CA TYR A 193 1.22 -15.81 13.08
C TYR A 193 0.96 -15.13 14.43
N ALA A 194 -0.01 -14.22 14.51
CA ALA A 194 -0.38 -13.57 15.77
C ALA A 194 -0.88 -14.56 16.82
N VAL A 195 -1.71 -15.54 16.43
CA VAL A 195 -2.18 -16.61 17.33
C VAL A 195 -1.01 -17.48 17.80
N VAL A 196 -0.11 -17.87 16.88
CA VAL A 196 1.06 -18.70 17.21
C VAL A 196 1.98 -17.97 18.19
N ARG A 197 2.28 -16.70 17.90
CA ARG A 197 3.14 -15.88 18.75
C ARG A 197 2.54 -15.64 20.12
N PHE A 198 1.23 -15.35 20.19
CA PHE A 198 0.52 -15.25 21.46
C PHE A 198 0.63 -16.54 22.28
N ARG A 199 0.42 -17.71 21.68
CA ARG A 199 0.53 -18.99 22.39
C ARG A 199 1.93 -19.23 22.96
N GLN A 200 2.97 -18.82 22.23
CA GLN A 200 4.35 -18.89 22.71
C GLN A 200 4.59 -17.95 23.90
N GLU A 201 4.21 -16.67 23.79
CA GLU A 201 4.38 -15.68 24.86
C GLU A 201 3.52 -16.04 26.09
N TYR A 202 2.30 -16.53 25.89
CA TYR A 202 1.43 -17.02 26.96
C TYR A 202 2.01 -18.24 27.68
N ALA A 203 2.54 -19.23 26.94
CA ALA A 203 3.17 -20.41 27.54
C ALA A 203 4.42 -20.04 28.35
N GLN A 204 5.23 -19.09 27.84
CA GLN A 204 6.40 -18.58 28.56
C GLN A 204 5.98 -17.85 29.84
N ALA A 205 5.01 -16.93 29.76
CA ALA A 205 4.50 -16.21 30.93
C ALA A 205 3.89 -17.16 31.97
N LYS A 206 3.16 -18.19 31.54
CA LYS A 206 2.60 -19.21 32.43
C LYS A 206 3.70 -20.02 33.11
N ALA A 207 4.73 -20.45 32.38
CA ALA A 207 5.86 -21.19 32.95
C ALA A 207 6.67 -20.36 33.96
N VAL A 208 6.78 -19.04 33.74
CA VAL A 208 7.38 -18.13 34.72
C VAL A 208 6.48 -17.99 35.94
N TYR A 209 5.18 -17.78 35.77
CA TYR A 209 4.22 -17.71 36.88
C TYR A 209 4.24 -18.98 37.75
N GLU A 210 4.28 -20.17 37.14
CA GLU A 210 4.35 -21.45 37.84
C GLU A 210 5.66 -21.65 38.62
N LYS A 211 6.76 -20.98 38.23
CA LYS A 211 8.08 -21.10 38.86
C LYS A 211 8.39 -20.01 39.89
N SER A 212 8.02 -18.76 39.62
CA SER A 212 8.39 -17.59 40.44
C SER A 212 7.18 -16.86 41.04
N GLY A 213 5.94 -17.24 40.69
CA GLY A 213 4.73 -16.55 41.15
C GLY A 213 4.51 -15.15 40.56
N THR A 214 5.41 -14.68 39.69
CA THR A 214 5.33 -13.35 39.07
C THR A 214 4.24 -13.33 38.02
N TRP A 215 3.21 -12.50 38.24
CA TRP A 215 2.07 -12.34 37.35
C TRP A 215 2.42 -11.51 36.10
N SER A 216 1.85 -11.89 34.95
CA SER A 216 1.94 -11.12 33.71
C SER A 216 0.52 -10.83 33.20
N ASP A 217 0.29 -9.60 32.75
CA ASP A 217 -1.02 -9.15 32.26
C ASP A 217 -1.49 -9.92 31.01
N ILE A 218 -0.59 -10.64 30.33
CA ILE A 218 -0.96 -11.53 29.21
C ILE A 218 -1.80 -12.73 29.66
N LEU A 219 -1.81 -13.04 30.97
CA LEU A 219 -2.60 -14.11 31.56
C LEU A 219 -4.05 -13.68 31.84
N ILE A 220 -4.36 -12.39 31.76
CA ILE A 220 -5.70 -11.84 31.99
C ILE A 220 -6.59 -12.21 30.80
N LYS A 221 -7.77 -12.79 31.09
CA LYS A 221 -8.82 -13.06 30.11
C LYS A 221 -9.87 -11.97 30.20
N ASP A 222 -10.01 -11.17 29.15
CA ASP A 222 -11.09 -10.18 29.08
C ASP A 222 -12.42 -10.87 28.73
N GLU A 223 -13.40 -10.75 29.62
CA GLU A 223 -14.76 -11.19 29.35
C GLU A 223 -15.62 -9.99 28.94
N TYR A 224 -15.89 -9.86 27.64
CA TYR A 224 -16.85 -8.87 27.15
C TYR A 224 -18.26 -9.47 27.14
N THR A 225 -19.17 -8.80 27.87
CA THR A 225 -20.61 -9.12 27.81
C THR A 225 -21.19 -8.78 26.43
N MET A 226 -22.25 -9.46 25.99
CA MET A 226 -22.85 -9.20 24.68
C MET A 226 -23.31 -7.74 24.52
N ALA A 227 -23.81 -7.11 25.59
CA ALA A 227 -24.20 -5.71 25.58
C ALA A 227 -23.02 -4.76 25.26
N GLN A 228 -21.83 -5.03 25.80
CA GLN A 228 -20.61 -4.25 25.51
C GLN A 228 -20.09 -4.46 24.08
N ARG A 229 -20.37 -5.61 23.46
CA ARG A 229 -19.98 -5.87 22.05
C ARG A 229 -20.85 -5.10 21.08
N PHE A 230 -22.14 -4.99 21.37
CA PHE A 230 -23.08 -4.27 20.53
C PHE A 230 -23.02 -2.76 20.75
N SER A 231 -22.56 -2.27 21.91
CA SER A 231 -22.48 -0.82 22.17
C SER A 231 -21.39 -0.10 21.35
N VAL A 232 -20.35 -0.81 20.91
CA VAL A 232 -19.25 -0.25 20.09
C VAL A 232 -19.51 -0.31 18.59
N LEU A 233 -20.45 -1.16 18.16
CA LEU A 233 -20.76 -1.42 16.75
C LEU A 233 -21.36 -0.21 15.99
N PRO A 234 -22.25 0.62 16.58
CA PRO A 234 -22.84 1.78 15.92
C PRO A 234 -21.81 2.81 15.42
N ARG A 235 -20.62 2.86 16.00
CA ARG A 235 -19.54 3.77 15.56
C ARG A 235 -18.75 3.24 14.36
N VAL A 236 -18.77 1.93 14.15
CA VAL A 236 -17.98 1.25 13.10
C VAL A 236 -18.81 0.92 11.87
N ILE A 237 -20.08 0.55 12.07
CA ILE A 237 -21.02 0.23 10.98
C ILE A 237 -21.02 1.30 9.86
N PRO A 238 -21.07 2.61 10.15
CA PRO A 238 -21.11 3.62 9.08
C PRO A 238 -19.89 3.59 8.17
N PHE A 239 -18.71 3.31 8.72
CA PHE A 239 -17.47 3.20 7.96
C PHE A 239 -17.40 1.93 7.12
N VAL A 240 -17.87 0.81 7.69
CA VAL A 240 -17.99 -0.45 6.94
C VAL A 240 -19.00 -0.31 5.81
N LEU A 241 -20.15 0.33 6.05
CA LEU A 241 -21.16 0.62 5.02
C LEU A 241 -20.63 1.55 3.94
N LEU A 242 -19.84 2.55 4.29
CA LEU A 242 -19.16 3.41 3.32
C LEU A 242 -18.22 2.59 2.42
N LEU A 243 -17.41 1.72 3.02
CA LEU A 243 -16.48 0.86 2.27
C LEU A 243 -17.23 -0.09 1.34
N THR A 244 -18.18 -0.85 1.88
CA THR A 244 -18.95 -1.83 1.09
C THR A 244 -19.81 -1.15 0.03
N GLY A 245 -20.41 0.00 0.33
CA GLY A 245 -21.18 0.79 -0.64
C GLY A 245 -20.35 1.26 -1.82
N VAL A 246 -19.14 1.80 -1.56
CA VAL A 246 -18.19 2.19 -2.62
C VAL A 246 -17.77 0.98 -3.46
N MET A 247 -17.50 -0.17 -2.83
CA MET A 247 -17.13 -1.40 -3.55
C MET A 247 -18.28 -1.95 -4.39
N VAL A 248 -19.50 -2.00 -3.85
CA VAL A 248 -20.68 -2.46 -4.60
C VAL A 248 -20.99 -1.54 -5.77
N ALA A 249 -20.89 -0.22 -5.60
CA ALA A 249 -21.11 0.73 -6.69
C ALA A 249 -20.07 0.56 -7.81
N LEU A 250 -18.80 0.34 -7.44
CA LEU A 250 -17.71 0.16 -8.38
C LEU A 250 -17.81 -1.17 -9.16
N TYR A 251 -18.02 -2.28 -8.46
CA TYR A 251 -18.04 -3.62 -9.07
C TYR A 251 -19.37 -3.97 -9.70
N GLY A 252 -20.47 -3.41 -9.19
CA GLY A 252 -21.80 -3.54 -9.79
C GLY A 252 -21.97 -2.73 -11.08
N GLY A 253 -20.95 -1.98 -11.51
CA GLY A 253 -21.00 -1.13 -12.69
C GLY A 253 -21.96 0.06 -12.55
N LEU A 254 -22.35 0.41 -11.31
CA LEU A 254 -23.30 1.47 -11.03
C LEU A 254 -22.66 2.86 -11.12
N ALA A 255 -21.35 2.95 -10.88
CA ALA A 255 -20.59 4.19 -10.91
C ALA A 255 -19.14 3.95 -11.30
N THR A 256 -18.53 4.94 -11.95
CA THR A 256 -17.10 4.94 -12.32
C THR A 256 -16.20 5.09 -11.09
N PRO A 257 -14.90 4.73 -11.18
CA PRO A 257 -13.94 4.95 -10.10
C PRO A 257 -13.93 6.40 -9.58
N SER A 258 -14.03 7.38 -10.47
CA SER A 258 -14.00 8.80 -10.09
C SER A 258 -15.28 9.24 -9.39
N GLU A 259 -16.45 8.75 -9.82
CA GLU A 259 -17.73 9.02 -9.14
C GLU A 259 -17.78 8.35 -7.77
N THR A 260 -17.34 7.09 -7.67
CA THR A 260 -17.28 6.37 -6.37
C THR A 260 -16.27 7.01 -5.41
N ALA A 261 -15.15 7.52 -5.91
CA ALA A 261 -14.18 8.27 -5.11
C ALA A 261 -14.78 9.59 -4.61
N GLY A 262 -15.47 10.35 -5.47
CA GLY A 262 -16.11 11.62 -5.11
C GLY A 262 -17.22 11.45 -4.08
N LEU A 263 -18.16 10.54 -4.34
CA LEU A 263 -19.21 10.19 -3.37
C LEU A 263 -18.60 9.66 -2.08
N GLY A 264 -17.60 8.79 -2.16
CA GLY A 264 -16.89 8.25 -1.00
C GLY A 264 -16.22 9.33 -0.15
N GLY A 265 -15.60 10.34 -0.77
CA GLY A 265 -14.98 11.47 -0.09
C GLY A 265 -16.00 12.38 0.62
N ILE A 266 -17.08 12.74 -0.08
CA ILE A 266 -18.16 13.56 0.49
C ILE A 266 -18.84 12.83 1.66
N LEU A 267 -19.19 11.55 1.48
CA LEU A 267 -19.81 10.74 2.51
C LEU A 267 -18.88 10.53 3.70
N ALA A 268 -17.57 10.35 3.49
CA ALA A 268 -16.61 10.27 4.59
C ALA A 268 -16.59 11.55 5.42
N LEU A 269 -16.53 12.73 4.78
CA LEU A 269 -16.60 14.01 5.48
C LEU A 269 -17.91 14.17 6.25
N ALA A 270 -19.04 13.83 5.63
CA ALA A 270 -20.35 13.90 6.26
C ALA A 270 -20.45 12.98 7.48
N LEU A 271 -19.95 11.74 7.38
CA LEU A 271 -19.93 10.78 8.49
C LEU A 271 -19.07 11.28 9.64
N ILE A 272 -17.89 11.83 9.37
CA ILE A 272 -16.99 12.34 10.39
C ILE A 272 -17.56 13.59 11.05
N ALA A 273 -18.21 14.48 10.28
CA ALA A 273 -18.93 15.62 10.81
C ALA A 273 -20.06 15.17 11.75
N LEU A 274 -20.88 14.20 11.34
CA LEU A 274 -22.03 13.72 12.11
C LEU A 274 -21.62 12.96 13.38
N ILE A 275 -20.63 12.07 13.29
CA ILE A 275 -20.24 11.18 14.40
C ILE A 275 -19.29 11.87 15.38
N TYR A 276 -18.35 12.68 14.88
CA TYR A 276 -17.28 13.27 15.69
C TYR A 276 -17.40 14.79 15.87
N GLY A 277 -18.43 15.43 15.30
CA GLY A 277 -18.65 16.87 15.46
C GLY A 277 -17.63 17.74 14.72
N VAL A 278 -16.96 17.21 13.69
CA VAL A 278 -15.95 17.92 12.88
C VAL A 278 -16.67 18.81 11.86
N TRP A 279 -17.13 19.98 12.31
CA TRP A 279 -17.87 20.94 11.46
C TRP A 279 -17.10 22.23 11.20
N ARG A 280 -16.15 22.58 12.08
CA ARG A 280 -15.50 23.89 12.02
C ARG A 280 -14.43 23.90 10.94
N PRO A 281 -14.20 25.05 10.27
CA PRO A 281 -13.07 25.20 9.35
C PRO A 281 -11.72 24.84 9.99
N THR A 282 -11.59 25.04 11.32
CA THR A 282 -10.40 24.64 12.09
C THR A 282 -10.18 23.13 12.11
N ASP A 283 -11.25 22.34 12.09
CA ASP A 283 -11.19 20.88 12.19
C ASP A 283 -11.07 20.25 10.79
N LEU A 284 -11.63 20.91 9.77
CA LEU A 284 -11.49 20.54 8.36
C LEU A 284 -10.14 20.93 7.76
N ALA A 285 -9.54 22.05 8.20
CA ALA A 285 -8.28 22.54 7.64
C ALA A 285 -7.13 21.51 7.70
N PRO A 286 -6.92 20.74 8.78
CA PRO A 286 -5.94 19.66 8.82
C PRO A 286 -6.21 18.55 7.78
N ILE A 287 -7.47 18.17 7.58
CA ILE A 287 -7.88 17.15 6.61
C ILE A 287 -7.59 17.64 5.20
N MET A 288 -7.99 18.88 4.88
CA MET A 288 -7.75 19.50 3.57
C MET A 288 -6.27 19.70 3.30
N ARG A 289 -5.49 20.17 4.27
CA ARG A 289 -4.03 20.36 4.13
C ARG A 289 -3.31 19.02 3.89
N ALA A 290 -3.70 17.97 4.60
CA ALA A 290 -3.16 16.64 4.38
C ALA A 290 -3.51 16.13 2.97
N THR A 291 -4.77 16.31 2.58
CA THR A 291 -5.26 15.93 1.24
C THR A 291 -4.51 16.66 0.14
N LEU A 292 -4.39 17.98 0.24
CA LEU A 292 -3.68 18.81 -0.73
C LEU A 292 -2.21 18.42 -0.82
N ARG A 293 -1.53 18.23 0.31
CA ARG A 293 -0.11 17.85 0.32
C ARG A 293 0.14 16.54 -0.42
N GLU A 294 -0.60 15.49 -0.07
CA GLU A 294 -0.46 14.17 -0.71
C GLU A 294 -0.89 14.20 -2.18
N SER A 295 -2.00 14.86 -2.48
CA SER A 295 -2.51 14.96 -3.85
C SER A 295 -1.56 15.74 -4.76
N THR A 296 -1.05 16.90 -4.32
CA THR A 296 -0.11 17.70 -5.11
C THR A 296 1.20 16.95 -5.32
N MET A 297 1.72 16.27 -4.30
CA MET A 297 2.92 15.45 -4.43
C MET A 297 2.73 14.35 -5.48
N LEU A 298 1.63 13.59 -5.39
CA LEU A 298 1.37 12.48 -6.29
C LEU A 298 1.08 12.96 -7.73
N MET A 299 0.25 13.98 -7.90
CA MET A 299 -0.07 14.53 -9.22
C MET A 299 1.16 15.10 -9.93
N LEU A 300 2.08 15.74 -9.21
CA LEU A 300 3.35 16.20 -9.78
C LEU A 300 4.28 15.03 -10.16
N ILE A 301 4.34 13.99 -9.33
CA ILE A 301 5.11 12.78 -9.68
C ILE A 301 4.55 12.15 -10.95
N ILE A 302 3.23 12.02 -11.06
CA ILE A 302 2.56 11.45 -12.24
C ILE A 302 2.90 12.25 -13.49
N GLY A 303 2.64 13.56 -13.50
CA GLY A 303 2.92 14.41 -14.66
C GLY A 303 4.38 14.35 -15.12
N MET A 304 5.33 14.41 -14.17
CA MET A 304 6.76 14.35 -14.51
C MET A 304 7.23 12.94 -14.88
N SER A 305 6.62 11.89 -14.32
CA SER A 305 6.94 10.51 -14.65
C SER A 305 6.42 10.10 -16.04
N LEU A 306 5.34 10.71 -16.51
CA LEU A 306 4.82 10.47 -17.85
C LEU A 306 5.68 11.18 -18.88
N LEU A 307 6.15 12.39 -18.59
CA LEU A 307 7.21 13.04 -19.36
C LEU A 307 8.48 12.16 -19.43
N TYR A 308 8.89 11.59 -18.29
CA TYR A 308 10.01 10.65 -18.22
C TYR A 308 9.78 9.40 -19.09
N SER A 309 8.57 8.83 -19.03
CA SER A 309 8.17 7.67 -19.83
C SER A 309 8.11 7.98 -21.33
N TYR A 310 7.69 9.19 -21.70
CA TYR A 310 7.71 9.68 -23.07
C TYR A 310 9.13 9.71 -23.64
N VAL A 311 10.09 10.25 -22.89
CA VAL A 311 11.51 10.28 -23.30
C VAL A 311 12.08 8.86 -23.44
N MET A 312 11.76 7.96 -22.51
CA MET A 312 12.14 6.54 -22.61
C MET A 312 11.66 5.89 -23.91
N SER A 313 10.40 6.15 -24.26
CA SER A 313 9.78 5.60 -25.47
C SER A 313 10.36 6.23 -26.74
N TYR A 314 10.52 7.56 -26.77
CA TYR A 314 11.06 8.28 -27.92
C TYR A 314 12.51 7.89 -28.23
N LEU A 315 13.34 7.73 -27.20
CA LEU A 315 14.73 7.30 -27.35
C LEU A 315 14.87 5.78 -27.55
N HIS A 316 13.75 5.04 -27.62
CA HIS A 316 13.71 3.58 -27.73
C HIS A 316 14.44 2.84 -26.59
N ILE A 317 14.58 3.45 -25.41
CA ILE A 317 15.27 2.86 -24.26
C ILE A 317 14.47 1.66 -23.76
N SER A 318 13.16 1.81 -23.56
CA SER A 318 12.28 0.73 -23.08
C SER A 318 12.30 -0.49 -23.99
N GLN A 319 12.24 -0.27 -25.31
CA GLN A 319 12.26 -1.31 -26.33
C GLN A 319 13.61 -2.01 -26.37
N SER A 320 14.72 -1.26 -26.32
CA SER A 320 16.08 -1.83 -26.32
C SER A 320 16.34 -2.70 -25.09
N VAL A 321 15.85 -2.29 -23.92
CA VAL A 321 15.95 -3.11 -22.69
C VAL A 321 15.13 -4.40 -22.82
N ALA A 322 13.92 -4.32 -23.38
CA ALA A 322 13.09 -5.49 -23.62
C ALA A 322 13.75 -6.48 -24.60
N GLU A 323 14.27 -5.97 -25.71
CA GLU A 323 15.00 -6.77 -26.71
C GLU A 323 16.24 -7.44 -26.11
N TYR A 324 17.01 -6.72 -25.30
CA TYR A 324 18.17 -7.27 -24.60
C TYR A 324 17.76 -8.40 -23.64
N ILE A 325 16.67 -8.21 -22.89
CA ILE A 325 16.13 -9.23 -21.98
C ILE A 325 15.65 -10.47 -22.75
N VAL A 326 14.94 -10.29 -23.85
CA VAL A 326 14.49 -11.38 -24.70
C VAL A 326 15.68 -12.11 -25.33
N ALA A 327 16.71 -11.39 -25.76
CA ALA A 327 17.93 -11.96 -26.32
C ALA A 327 18.74 -12.79 -25.31
N MET A 328 18.61 -12.51 -24.01
CA MET A 328 19.21 -13.35 -22.96
C MET A 328 18.55 -14.72 -22.81
N HIS A 329 17.41 -14.98 -23.48
CA HIS A 329 16.66 -16.25 -23.43
C HIS A 329 16.38 -16.71 -21.99
N LEU A 330 16.14 -15.76 -21.08
CA LEU A 330 15.92 -16.06 -19.67
C LEU A 330 14.66 -16.91 -19.50
N PRO A 331 14.69 -17.96 -18.67
CA PRO A 331 13.49 -18.64 -18.21
C PRO A 331 12.53 -17.64 -17.58
N ARG A 332 11.22 -17.85 -17.81
CA ARG A 332 10.15 -16.97 -17.28
C ARG A 332 10.36 -16.62 -15.80
N TRP A 333 10.68 -17.62 -14.98
CA TRP A 333 10.88 -17.45 -13.54
C TRP A 333 12.14 -16.68 -13.14
N GLU A 334 13.21 -16.79 -13.93
CA GLU A 334 14.44 -16.02 -13.68
C GLU A 334 14.24 -14.54 -14.02
N LEU A 335 13.53 -14.26 -15.12
CA LEU A 335 13.10 -12.90 -15.46
C LEU A 335 12.26 -12.29 -14.33
N LEU A 336 11.26 -13.03 -13.86
CA LEU A 336 10.42 -12.58 -12.75
C LEU A 336 11.26 -12.32 -11.50
N PHE A 337 12.14 -13.26 -11.12
CA PHE A 337 12.99 -13.11 -9.94
C PHE A 337 13.88 -11.87 -10.03
N ALA A 338 14.51 -11.62 -11.18
CA ALA A 338 15.34 -10.44 -11.39
C ALA A 338 14.53 -9.13 -11.26
N ILE A 339 13.33 -9.07 -11.84
CA ILE A 339 12.44 -7.91 -11.73
C ILE A 339 11.99 -7.71 -10.28
N LEU A 340 11.55 -8.76 -9.59
CA LEU A 340 11.11 -8.64 -8.20
C LEU A 340 12.27 -8.23 -7.28
N LEU A 341 13.48 -8.77 -7.49
CA LEU A 341 14.66 -8.36 -6.74
C LEU A 341 15.00 -6.87 -6.98
N MET A 342 14.92 -6.41 -8.22
CA MET A 342 15.08 -4.99 -8.55
C MET A 342 14.04 -4.14 -7.82
N VAL A 343 12.76 -4.55 -7.84
CA VAL A 343 11.67 -3.84 -7.14
C VAL A 343 11.88 -3.83 -5.63
N VAL A 344 12.36 -4.91 -5.01
CA VAL A 344 12.73 -4.95 -3.58
C VAL A 344 13.82 -3.91 -3.29
N VAL A 345 14.89 -3.91 -4.09
CA VAL A 345 16.01 -2.97 -3.90
C VAL A 345 15.55 -1.53 -4.07
N LEU A 346 14.70 -1.22 -5.03
CA LEU A 346 14.13 0.12 -5.18
C LEU A 346 13.15 0.46 -4.04
N GLY A 347 12.37 -0.52 -3.59
CA GLY A 347 11.43 -0.44 -2.45
C GLY A 347 12.10 0.00 -1.15
N PHE A 348 13.38 -0.29 -1.00
CA PHE A 348 14.17 0.15 0.12
C PHE A 348 14.50 1.63 0.16
N PHE A 349 14.42 2.35 -0.97
CA PHE A 349 14.80 3.77 -1.04
C PHE A 349 13.63 4.65 -1.48
N LEU A 350 12.70 4.10 -2.25
CA LEU A 350 11.67 4.84 -2.96
C LEU A 350 10.27 4.46 -2.49
N PRO A 351 9.33 5.41 -2.44
CA PRO A 351 7.93 5.10 -2.19
C PRO A 351 7.33 4.31 -3.37
N PRO A 352 6.35 3.42 -3.13
CA PRO A 352 5.77 2.53 -4.15
C PRO A 352 5.29 3.24 -5.42
N VAL A 353 4.69 4.42 -5.27
CA VAL A 353 4.21 5.26 -6.38
C VAL A 353 5.34 5.58 -7.37
N SER A 354 6.49 5.98 -6.85
CA SER A 354 7.64 6.35 -7.66
C SER A 354 8.25 5.15 -8.37
N ILE A 355 8.25 3.99 -7.71
CA ILE A 355 8.75 2.75 -8.29
C ILE A 355 7.89 2.36 -9.48
N ILE A 356 6.56 2.31 -9.31
CA ILE A 356 5.64 1.97 -10.40
C ILE A 356 5.87 2.89 -11.59
N LEU A 357 5.80 4.19 -11.38
CA LEU A 357 5.82 5.15 -12.49
C LEU A 357 7.17 5.21 -13.21
N MET A 358 8.27 5.02 -12.48
CA MET A 358 9.62 4.99 -13.06
C MET A 358 9.93 3.67 -13.77
N THR A 359 9.48 2.54 -13.21
CA THR A 359 9.89 1.21 -13.69
C THR A 359 8.90 0.59 -14.65
N ALA A 360 7.61 0.95 -14.62
CA ALA A 360 6.59 0.39 -15.51
C ALA A 360 6.99 0.43 -17.00
N PRO A 361 7.52 1.54 -17.56
CA PRO A 361 7.94 1.58 -18.96
C PRO A 361 9.07 0.60 -19.28
N ILE A 362 9.86 0.21 -18.29
CA ILE A 362 11.02 -0.69 -18.44
C ILE A 362 10.60 -2.15 -18.25
N ILE A 363 9.76 -2.43 -17.25
CA ILE A 363 9.43 -3.81 -16.84
C ILE A 363 8.25 -4.39 -17.62
N LEU A 364 7.28 -3.58 -18.04
CA LEU A 364 6.07 -4.10 -18.67
C LEU A 364 6.31 -4.72 -20.06
N PRO A 365 7.12 -4.12 -20.95
CA PRO A 365 7.39 -4.73 -22.25
C PRO A 365 7.98 -6.15 -22.19
N PRO A 366 9.06 -6.44 -21.42
CA PRO A 366 9.59 -7.81 -21.33
C PRO A 366 8.62 -8.78 -20.64
N LEU A 367 7.81 -8.32 -19.68
CA LEU A 367 6.78 -9.16 -19.04
C LEU A 367 5.69 -9.58 -20.04
N ARG A 368 5.23 -8.63 -20.88
CA ARG A 368 4.27 -8.92 -21.96
C ARG A 368 4.88 -9.90 -22.97
N ALA A 369 6.12 -9.69 -23.39
CA ALA A 369 6.83 -10.61 -24.30
C ALA A 369 6.98 -12.02 -23.72
N ALA A 370 7.19 -12.14 -22.41
CA ALA A 370 7.25 -13.42 -21.69
C ALA A 370 5.86 -14.07 -21.43
N ASN A 371 4.77 -13.40 -21.82
CA ASN A 371 3.36 -13.81 -21.61
C ASN A 371 2.97 -13.88 -20.12
N PHE A 372 3.43 -12.92 -19.31
CA PHE A 372 2.94 -12.77 -17.94
C PHE A 372 1.61 -12.04 -17.90
N ASP A 373 0.72 -12.50 -17.03
CA ASP A 373 -0.49 -11.76 -16.67
C ASP A 373 -0.10 -10.49 -15.89
N ILE A 374 -0.38 -9.33 -16.49
CA ILE A 374 0.01 -8.03 -15.95
C ILE A 374 -0.81 -7.64 -14.71
N ILE A 375 -2.05 -8.11 -14.59
CA ILE A 375 -2.88 -7.89 -13.40
C ILE A 375 -2.29 -8.65 -12.22
N TRP A 376 -1.98 -9.94 -12.44
CA TRP A 376 -1.31 -10.77 -11.44
C TRP A 376 0.05 -10.16 -11.05
N PHE A 377 0.85 -9.73 -12.02
CA PHE A 377 2.13 -9.08 -11.75
C PHE A 377 1.95 -7.80 -10.94
N GLY A 378 0.93 -6.98 -11.25
CA GLY A 378 0.61 -5.78 -10.47
C GLY A 378 0.35 -6.08 -9.00
N VAL A 379 -0.35 -7.17 -8.69
CA VAL A 379 -0.58 -7.59 -7.30
C VAL A 379 0.71 -8.09 -6.65
N VAL A 380 1.50 -8.91 -7.33
CA VAL A 380 2.80 -9.39 -6.81
C VAL A 380 3.75 -8.22 -6.55
N MET A 381 3.87 -7.31 -7.51
CA MET A 381 4.67 -6.10 -7.40
C MET A 381 4.22 -5.26 -6.21
N THR A 382 2.90 -5.13 -6.00
CA THR A 382 2.33 -4.43 -4.84
C THR A 382 2.82 -5.06 -3.54
N ILE A 383 2.70 -6.38 -3.37
CA ILE A 383 3.18 -7.09 -2.17
C ILE A 383 4.71 -6.96 -2.00
N VAL A 384 5.46 -6.90 -3.09
CA VAL A 384 6.91 -6.71 -3.02
C VAL A 384 7.28 -5.31 -2.54
N MET A 385 6.58 -4.28 -3.01
CA MET A 385 6.80 -2.91 -2.54
C MET A 385 6.41 -2.74 -1.06
N GLU A 386 5.42 -3.48 -0.59
CA GLU A 386 5.01 -3.52 0.82
C GLU A 386 6.14 -3.96 1.75
N MET A 387 6.91 -4.97 1.34
CA MET A 387 8.06 -5.45 2.09
C MET A 387 9.11 -4.34 2.26
N GLY A 388 9.30 -3.49 1.25
CA GLY A 388 10.19 -2.33 1.30
C GLY A 388 9.76 -1.26 2.31
N LEU A 389 8.46 -1.17 2.63
CA LEU A 389 7.94 -0.21 3.61
C LEU A 389 8.18 -0.60 5.07
N ILE A 390 8.46 -1.88 5.35
CA ILE A 390 8.56 -2.40 6.73
C ILE A 390 9.93 -3.00 7.08
N HIS A 391 10.89 -3.00 6.17
CA HIS A 391 12.25 -3.47 6.42
C HIS A 391 13.29 -2.39 6.08
N PRO A 392 14.37 -2.22 6.87
CA PRO A 392 15.51 -1.35 6.52
C PRO A 392 16.09 -1.65 5.13
N PRO A 393 16.69 -0.66 4.45
CA PRO A 393 17.29 0.58 4.97
C PRO A 393 16.35 1.79 5.22
N VAL A 394 15.28 2.02 4.45
CA VAL A 394 14.35 3.13 4.75
C VAL A 394 13.17 2.64 5.59
N GLY A 395 12.37 1.66 5.14
CA GLY A 395 11.27 1.12 5.95
C GLY A 395 10.36 2.19 6.55
N LEU A 396 9.70 3.01 5.72
CA LEU A 396 8.91 4.17 6.14
C LEU A 396 7.94 3.89 7.32
N ASN A 397 7.30 2.72 7.34
CA ASN A 397 6.38 2.35 8.41
C ASN A 397 7.09 2.14 9.74
N ILE A 398 8.33 1.67 9.75
CA ILE A 398 9.15 1.54 10.96
C ILE A 398 9.32 2.92 11.61
N PHE A 399 9.59 3.96 10.81
CA PHE A 399 9.72 5.33 11.32
C PHE A 399 8.39 5.92 11.80
N VAL A 400 7.28 5.63 11.12
CA VAL A 400 5.95 6.02 11.59
C VAL A 400 5.65 5.38 12.94
N ILE A 401 5.90 4.08 13.09
CA ILE A 401 5.69 3.36 14.34
C ILE A 401 6.61 3.88 15.45
N ARG A 402 7.86 4.23 15.13
CA ARG A 402 8.77 4.89 16.08
C ARG A 402 8.26 6.24 16.56
N ASN A 403 7.57 7.01 15.71
CA ASN A 403 6.93 8.26 16.13
C ASN A 403 5.70 8.02 17.02
N VAL A 404 4.99 6.90 16.81
CA VAL A 404 3.82 6.51 17.60
C VAL A 404 4.23 5.97 18.98
N ALA A 405 5.29 5.17 19.03
CA ALA A 405 5.81 4.54 20.25
C ALA A 405 7.33 4.80 20.39
N PRO A 406 7.72 6.02 20.82
CA PRO A 406 9.13 6.44 20.88
C PRO A 406 9.95 5.70 21.94
N ASP A 407 9.31 4.93 22.81
CA ASP A 407 9.97 4.15 23.84
C ASP A 407 10.39 2.74 23.36
N ILE A 408 9.85 2.24 22.24
CA ILE A 408 10.25 0.95 21.65
C ILE A 408 11.50 1.17 20.78
N PRO A 409 12.67 0.62 21.13
CA PRO A 409 13.91 0.87 20.40
C PRO A 409 13.79 0.42 18.94
N LEU A 410 14.38 1.18 18.01
CA LEU A 410 14.29 0.92 16.57
C LEU A 410 14.67 -0.51 16.21
N ARG A 411 15.70 -1.05 16.86
CA ARG A 411 16.12 -2.45 16.71
C ARG A 411 14.97 -3.43 16.97
N GLU A 412 14.19 -3.24 18.03
CA GLU A 412 13.05 -4.12 18.33
C GLU A 412 11.96 -4.01 17.28
N VAL A 413 11.71 -2.82 16.72
CA VAL A 413 10.75 -2.64 15.63
C VAL A 413 11.20 -3.39 14.38
N ILE A 414 12.48 -3.27 14.00
CA ILE A 414 13.06 -3.93 12.81
C ILE A 414 12.98 -5.46 12.94
N TRP A 415 13.42 -6.01 14.07
CA TRP A 415 13.36 -7.46 14.29
C TRP A 415 11.92 -7.94 14.48
N GLY A 416 11.03 -7.06 14.93
CA GLY A 416 9.59 -7.30 15.04
C GLY A 416 8.88 -7.40 13.69
N THR A 417 9.32 -6.67 12.67
CA THR A 417 8.74 -6.72 11.30
C THR A 417 9.25 -7.88 10.47
N LEU A 418 10.47 -8.37 10.72
CA LEU A 418 11.10 -9.43 9.93
C LEU A 418 10.22 -10.68 9.73
N PRO A 419 9.54 -11.25 10.75
CA PRO A 419 8.64 -12.39 10.55
C PRO A 419 7.52 -12.11 9.55
N PHE A 420 6.99 -10.89 9.53
CA PHE A 420 5.94 -10.50 8.60
C PHE A 420 6.47 -10.34 7.17
N VAL A 421 7.71 -9.86 7.01
CA VAL A 421 8.39 -9.86 5.70
C VAL A 421 8.55 -11.29 5.18
N LEU A 422 8.93 -12.25 6.03
CA LEU A 422 9.00 -13.66 5.65
C LEU A 422 7.63 -14.21 5.21
N LEU A 423 6.55 -13.82 5.90
CA LEU A 423 5.18 -14.20 5.52
C LEU A 423 4.74 -13.58 4.19
N MET A 424 5.12 -12.33 3.93
CA MET A 424 4.87 -11.68 2.63
C MET A 424 5.65 -12.37 1.51
N MET A 425 6.92 -12.74 1.73
CA MET A 425 7.69 -13.54 0.77
C MET A 425 7.04 -14.90 0.51
N ALA A 426 6.57 -15.58 1.57
CA ALA A 426 5.83 -16.82 1.42
C ALA A 426 4.52 -16.63 0.63
N ALA A 427 3.80 -15.53 0.84
CA ALA A 427 2.62 -15.18 0.06
C ALA A 427 2.96 -14.95 -1.42
N VAL A 428 4.05 -14.24 -1.73
CA VAL A 428 4.53 -14.06 -3.12
C VAL A 428 4.84 -15.40 -3.77
N LEU A 429 5.56 -16.29 -3.08
CA LEU A 429 5.84 -17.64 -3.59
C LEU A 429 4.55 -18.43 -3.85
N LEU A 430 3.58 -18.36 -2.94
CA LEU A 430 2.28 -18.99 -3.13
C LEU A 430 1.53 -18.42 -4.34
N LEU A 431 1.58 -17.11 -4.58
CA LEU A 431 0.98 -16.49 -5.77
C LEU A 431 1.70 -16.88 -7.07
N CYS A 432 2.99 -17.20 -7.02
CA CYS A 432 3.72 -17.76 -8.15
C CYS A 432 3.24 -19.16 -8.51
N PHE A 433 3.00 -20.03 -7.51
CA PHE A 433 2.52 -21.40 -7.77
C PHE A 433 1.01 -21.47 -8.02
N VAL A 434 0.24 -20.56 -7.43
CA VAL A 434 -1.24 -20.53 -7.47
C VAL A 434 -1.71 -19.11 -7.86
N PRO A 435 -1.50 -18.68 -9.12
CA PRO A 435 -1.91 -17.35 -9.58
C PRO A 435 -3.43 -17.11 -9.48
N GLN A 436 -4.22 -18.18 -9.41
CA GLN A 436 -5.68 -18.15 -9.25
C GLN A 436 -6.13 -17.40 -7.99
N ILE A 437 -5.28 -17.30 -6.97
CA ILE A 437 -5.61 -16.51 -5.77
C ILE A 437 -5.84 -15.04 -6.15
N SER A 438 -5.09 -14.51 -7.12
CA SER A 438 -5.28 -13.15 -7.63
C SER A 438 -6.27 -13.11 -8.79
N THR A 439 -6.27 -14.09 -9.69
CA THR A 439 -7.02 -13.99 -10.97
C THR A 439 -8.43 -14.57 -10.93
N ALA A 440 -8.75 -15.50 -10.02
CA ALA A 440 -10.04 -16.20 -10.03
C ALA A 440 -11.23 -15.28 -9.71
N LEU A 441 -11.09 -14.38 -8.74
CA LEU A 441 -12.17 -13.46 -8.37
C LEU A 441 -12.47 -12.43 -9.48
N PRO A 442 -11.46 -11.76 -10.07
CA PRO A 442 -11.68 -10.95 -11.27
C PRO A 442 -12.35 -11.71 -12.42
N ASP A 443 -11.87 -12.92 -12.72
CA ASP A 443 -12.38 -13.72 -13.84
C ASP A 443 -13.84 -14.16 -13.62
N LEU A 444 -14.23 -14.43 -12.36
CA LEU A 444 -15.60 -14.78 -11.99
C LEU A 444 -16.57 -13.60 -12.13
N VAL A 445 -16.15 -12.40 -11.72
CA VAL A 445 -17.03 -11.22 -11.67
C VAL A 445 -17.07 -10.47 -13.01
N MET A 446 -15.94 -10.38 -13.71
CA MET A 446 -15.78 -9.56 -14.92
C MET A 446 -15.54 -10.38 -16.19
N GLY A 447 -15.48 -11.72 -16.11
CA GLY A 447 -15.08 -12.61 -17.22
C GLY A 447 -13.55 -12.63 -17.41
N PRO A 448 -12.97 -13.57 -18.20
CA PRO A 448 -11.53 -13.73 -18.36
C PRO A 448 -10.84 -12.52 -19.02
N ASP A 449 -9.54 -12.32 -18.74
CA ASP A 449 -8.79 -11.22 -19.35
C ASP A 449 -8.44 -11.57 -20.79
N LEU A 450 -9.07 -10.88 -21.73
CA LEU A 450 -8.83 -11.05 -23.17
C LEU A 450 -7.55 -10.35 -23.63
N SER A 451 -6.88 -9.61 -22.74
CA SER A 451 -5.66 -8.83 -23.04
C SER A 451 -4.36 -9.52 -22.60
N ARG A 452 -4.39 -10.87 -22.58
CA ARG A 452 -3.25 -11.75 -22.30
C ARG A 452 -2.18 -11.71 -23.37
#